data_AF-A0AAV7PEL3-F1
#
_entry.id   AF-A0AAV7PEL3-F1
#
_cell.length_a   1.000
_cell.length_b   1.000
_cell.length_c   1.000
_cell.angle_alpha   90.00
_cell.angle_beta   90.00
_cell.angle_gamma   90.00
#
_symmetry.space_group_name_H-M   'P 1'
#
loop_
_entity.id
_entity.type
_entity.pdbx_description
1 polymer ?
#
loop_
_entity_poly.entity_id
_entity_poly.type
_entity_poly.pdbx_seq_one_letter_code
_entity_poly.pdbx_strand_id
1 'polypeptide(L)'
;MHNLEDEEATVMEAVDQLGTSTNDHACSHFKSKSKFCPTLNPGNKIDLFYDAVTADLETLKNQKQPQDKENLTEEERQALNQLITNDKIIRKPADKGGNVVILSRKEYVKEAMRQLSDTQSYQKLDKNPT
;
A
#
# COMPACT_ATOMS: atom_id res chain seq x y z
N MET A 1 52.50 -37.33 -17.22
CA MET A 1 53.17 -36.16 -16.62
C MET A 1 53.39 -35.11 -17.69
N HIS A 2 52.60 -34.05 -17.67
CA HIS A 2 53.06 -32.65 -17.64
C HIS A 2 51.80 -31.77 -17.58
N ASN A 3 51.74 -30.95 -16.53
CA ASN A 3 50.66 -30.02 -16.22
C ASN A 3 50.62 -28.87 -17.24
N LEU A 4 49.42 -28.40 -17.55
CA LEU A 4 49.15 -27.14 -18.26
C LEU A 4 48.06 -26.39 -17.46
N GLU A 5 48.35 -26.11 -16.19
CA GLU A 5 47.57 -25.22 -15.33
C GLU A 5 48.15 -23.78 -15.31
N ASP A 6 49.10 -23.47 -16.22
CA ASP A 6 49.86 -22.21 -16.20
C ASP A 6 49.50 -21.22 -17.35
N GLU A 7 48.41 -21.42 -18.10
CA GLU A 7 47.98 -20.47 -19.15
C GLU A 7 46.86 -19.50 -18.74
N GLU A 8 46.20 -19.69 -17.59
CA GLU A 8 45.11 -18.78 -17.16
C GLU A 8 45.60 -17.50 -16.45
N ALA A 9 46.88 -17.41 -16.07
CA ALA A 9 47.38 -16.29 -15.28
C ALA A 9 47.96 -15.12 -16.10
N THR A 10 48.22 -15.27 -17.41
CA THR A 10 48.92 -14.24 -18.20
C THR A 10 48.00 -13.45 -19.15
N VAL A 11 46.75 -13.85 -19.34
CA VAL A 11 45.80 -13.12 -20.20
C VAL A 11 44.95 -12.10 -19.41
N MET A 12 45.04 -12.12 -18.08
CA MET A 12 44.27 -11.24 -17.18
C MET A 12 44.94 -9.89 -16.87
N GLU A 13 46.19 -9.63 -17.31
CA GLU A 13 46.96 -8.44 -16.87
C GLU A 13 47.35 -7.45 -18.00
N ALA A 14 46.82 -7.60 -19.21
CA ALA A 14 47.19 -6.74 -20.36
C ALA A 14 46.01 -6.00 -21.03
N VAL A 15 44.84 -5.91 -20.40
CA VAL A 15 43.67 -5.16 -20.93
C VAL A 15 43.33 -3.94 -20.06
N ASP A 16 44.21 -3.56 -19.14
CA ASP A 16 44.07 -2.37 -18.33
C ASP A 16 44.95 -1.24 -18.87
N GLN A 17 44.33 -0.08 -19.13
CA GLN A 17 44.89 1.20 -19.57
C GLN A 17 45.01 1.48 -21.09
N LEU A 18 43.90 1.95 -21.68
CA LEU A 18 43.81 3.24 -22.40
C LEU A 18 42.34 3.53 -22.76
N GLY A 19 41.66 4.36 -21.94
CA GLY A 19 40.53 5.17 -22.40
C GLY A 19 41.01 6.18 -23.46
N THR A 20 40.19 6.86 -24.24
CA THR A 20 38.84 7.37 -24.02
C THR A 20 38.23 7.70 -25.39
N SER A 21 36.98 7.32 -25.64
CA SER A 21 36.15 8.04 -26.61
C SER A 21 34.77 8.22 -25.99
N THR A 22 34.54 9.45 -25.56
CA THR A 22 33.34 9.98 -24.98
C THR A 22 32.17 9.83 -25.96
N ASN A 23 31.20 9.02 -25.61
CA ASN A 23 29.81 9.26 -25.99
C ASN A 23 28.94 8.99 -24.77
N ASP A 24 29.05 9.91 -23.81
CA ASP A 24 28.04 10.13 -22.78
C ASP A 24 26.76 10.63 -23.46
N HIS A 25 26.02 9.71 -24.08
CA HIS A 25 24.58 9.88 -24.19
C HIS A 25 23.94 9.40 -22.89
N ALA A 26 24.26 10.10 -21.80
CA ALA A 26 23.43 10.12 -20.60
C ALA A 26 22.14 10.88 -20.93
N CYS A 27 21.30 10.30 -21.78
CA CYS A 27 19.91 10.69 -21.86
C CYS A 27 19.27 10.17 -20.57
N SER A 28 19.21 11.02 -19.54
CA SER A 28 18.41 10.75 -18.36
C SER A 28 16.95 10.67 -18.79
N HIS A 29 16.51 9.46 -19.13
CA HIS A 29 15.12 9.14 -19.47
C HIS A 29 14.14 9.62 -18.38
N PHE A 30 14.64 9.81 -17.16
CA PHE A 30 13.89 10.32 -16.03
C PHE A 30 14.20 11.79 -15.77
N LYS A 31 13.14 12.57 -15.62
CA LYS A 31 13.20 13.94 -15.11
C LYS A 31 13.84 13.93 -13.71
N SER A 32 14.76 14.86 -13.47
CA SER A 32 15.32 15.10 -12.14
C SER A 32 14.22 15.26 -11.10
N LYS A 33 14.41 14.65 -9.92
CA LYS A 33 13.44 14.71 -8.82
C LYS A 33 13.08 16.17 -8.51
N SER A 34 11.78 16.43 -8.41
CA SER A 34 11.30 17.75 -8.00
C SER A 34 11.75 18.06 -6.58
N LYS A 35 12.21 19.29 -6.35
CA LYS A 35 12.43 19.85 -5.01
C LYS A 35 11.18 20.57 -4.48
N PHE A 36 10.04 20.42 -5.16
CA PHE A 36 8.78 20.98 -4.72
C PHE A 36 8.33 20.28 -3.43
N CYS A 37 8.67 20.89 -2.31
CA CYS A 37 7.92 20.76 -1.08
C CYS A 37 7.01 21.99 -1.05
N PRO A 38 5.67 21.85 -1.04
CA PRO A 38 4.81 23.01 -0.86
C PRO A 38 5.26 23.69 0.44
N THR A 39 5.76 24.91 0.34
CA THR A 39 6.27 25.66 1.49
C THR A 39 5.16 25.74 2.52
N LEU A 40 5.52 25.54 3.80
CA LEU A 40 4.62 25.64 4.95
C LEU A 40 3.62 26.79 4.73
N ASN A 41 2.34 26.42 4.76
CA ASN A 41 1.14 27.22 4.49
C ASN A 41 1.35 28.74 4.76
N PRO A 42 1.69 29.58 3.75
CA PRO A 42 2.11 30.97 3.95
C PRO A 42 1.05 31.95 4.45
N GLY A 43 0.00 31.47 5.09
CA GLY A 43 -1.02 32.34 5.65
C GLY A 43 -2.15 31.59 6.32
N ASN A 44 -1.82 30.52 7.07
CA ASN A 44 -2.72 29.75 7.95
C ASN A 44 -4.11 29.37 7.39
N LYS A 45 -4.35 29.47 6.08
CA LYS A 45 -5.70 29.36 5.50
C LYS A 45 -6.24 27.94 5.58
N ILE A 46 -5.38 26.96 5.35
CA ILE A 46 -5.70 25.53 5.50
C ILE A 46 -6.07 25.23 6.95
N ASP A 47 -5.27 25.72 7.90
CA ASP A 47 -5.49 25.49 9.33
C ASP A 47 -6.78 26.18 9.80
N LEU A 48 -7.00 27.43 9.37
CA LEU A 48 -8.25 28.17 9.65
C LEU A 48 -9.48 27.45 9.07
N PHE A 49 -9.39 26.92 7.86
CA PHE A 49 -10.47 26.14 7.26
C PHE A 49 -10.70 24.84 8.04
N TYR A 50 -9.64 24.14 8.41
CA TYR A 50 -9.71 22.94 9.24
C TYR A 50 -10.39 23.22 10.59
N ASP A 51 -9.99 24.30 11.26
CA ASP A 51 -10.55 24.71 12.55
C ASP A 51 -12.03 25.09 12.42
N ALA A 52 -12.39 25.86 11.38
CA ALA A 52 -13.77 26.25 11.12
C ALA A 52 -14.67 25.03 10.87
N VAL A 53 -14.26 24.11 9.98
CA VAL A 53 -15.01 22.88 9.69
C VAL A 53 -15.11 22.00 10.94
N THR A 54 -14.04 21.90 11.73
CA THR A 54 -14.05 21.11 12.97
C THR A 54 -15.02 21.70 13.98
N ALA A 55 -15.04 23.03 14.16
CA ALA A 55 -15.99 23.71 15.04
C ALA A 55 -17.44 23.52 14.59
N ASP A 56 -17.71 23.58 13.29
CA ASP A 56 -19.04 23.30 12.73
C ASP A 56 -19.47 21.86 13.00
N LEU A 57 -18.58 20.89 12.80
CA LEU A 57 -18.85 19.47 13.09
C LEU A 57 -19.15 19.23 14.58
N GLU A 58 -18.39 19.84 15.49
CA GLU A 58 -18.66 19.73 16.92
C GLU A 58 -19.99 20.37 17.31
N THR A 59 -20.37 21.47 16.65
CA THR A 59 -21.68 22.09 16.85
C THR A 59 -22.81 21.15 16.41
N LEU A 60 -22.68 20.52 15.24
CA LEU A 60 -23.66 19.57 14.71
C LEU A 60 -23.82 18.32 15.58
N LYS A 61 -22.72 17.80 16.15
CA LYS A 61 -22.76 16.67 17.08
C LYS A 61 -23.49 16.99 18.38
N ASN A 62 -23.32 18.21 18.90
CA ASN A 62 -23.90 18.64 20.18
C ASN A 62 -25.34 19.16 20.05
N GLN A 63 -25.81 19.44 18.84
CA GLN A 63 -27.22 19.74 18.60
C GLN A 63 -28.07 18.50 18.91
N LYS A 64 -29.10 18.69 19.74
CA LYS A 64 -30.16 17.68 19.93
C LYS A 64 -30.86 17.52 18.58
N GLN A 65 -30.51 16.46 17.85
CA GLN A 65 -31.21 16.10 16.64
C GLN A 65 -32.69 15.87 16.99
N PRO A 66 -33.64 16.42 16.22
CA PRO A 66 -35.04 16.02 16.34
C PRO A 66 -35.08 14.51 16.17
N GLN A 67 -35.60 13.77 17.16
CA GLN A 67 -35.64 12.29 17.24
C GLN A 67 -35.60 11.68 15.84
N ASP A 68 -34.41 11.17 15.50
CA ASP A 68 -34.02 10.87 14.12
C ASP A 68 -35.09 10.03 13.45
N LYS A 69 -35.65 10.54 12.35
CA LYS A 69 -36.33 9.65 11.41
C LYS A 69 -35.24 8.74 10.88
N GLU A 70 -35.36 7.45 11.14
CA GLU A 70 -34.44 6.46 10.58
C GLU A 70 -34.40 6.63 9.06
N ASN A 71 -33.19 6.79 8.50
CA ASN A 71 -32.99 6.91 7.06
C ASN A 71 -33.13 5.56 6.33
N LEU A 72 -33.40 4.50 7.08
CA LEU A 72 -33.63 3.15 6.58
C LEU A 72 -35.06 2.76 6.88
N THR A 73 -35.67 2.09 5.92
CA THR A 73 -36.91 1.36 6.12
C THR A 73 -36.69 0.17 7.06
N GLU A 74 -37.78 -0.37 7.61
CA GLU A 74 -37.71 -1.57 8.45
C GLU A 74 -37.07 -2.74 7.69
N GLU A 75 -37.45 -2.90 6.41
CA GLU A 75 -36.96 -3.94 5.53
C GLU A 75 -35.45 -3.81 5.28
N GLU A 76 -34.95 -2.60 5.04
CA GLU A 76 -33.52 -2.36 4.86
C GLU A 76 -32.73 -2.63 6.14
N ARG A 77 -33.27 -2.24 7.30
CA ARG A 77 -32.65 -2.51 8.59
C ARG A 77 -32.59 -4.00 8.88
N GLN A 78 -33.66 -4.74 8.57
CA GLN A 78 -33.68 -6.20 8.67
C GLN A 78 -32.68 -6.85 7.71
N ALA A 79 -32.62 -6.40 6.45
CA ALA A 79 -31.66 -6.89 5.47
C ALA A 79 -30.21 -6.62 5.92
N LEU A 80 -29.94 -5.43 6.48
CA LEU A 80 -28.63 -5.08 7.03
C LEU A 80 -28.28 -5.96 8.23
N ASN A 81 -29.21 -6.20 9.15
CA ASN A 81 -29.01 -7.10 10.29
C ASN A 81 -28.75 -8.53 9.84
N GLN A 82 -29.46 -9.03 8.82
CA GLN A 82 -29.20 -10.33 8.22
C GLN A 82 -27.80 -10.39 7.59
N LEU A 83 -27.38 -9.33 6.88
CA LEU A 83 -26.04 -9.23 6.32
C LEU A 83 -24.97 -9.22 7.42
N ILE A 84 -25.21 -8.53 8.54
CA ILE A 84 -24.28 -8.44 9.68
C ILE A 84 -24.17 -9.77 10.43
N THR A 85 -25.27 -10.52 10.54
CA THR A 85 -25.32 -11.79 11.28
C THR A 85 -24.96 -13.02 10.45
N ASN A 86 -24.91 -12.89 9.12
CA ASN A 86 -24.54 -13.97 8.21
C ASN A 86 -23.09 -14.43 8.43
N ASP A 87 -22.93 -15.66 8.91
CA ASP A 87 -21.65 -16.30 9.19
C ASP A 87 -20.91 -16.77 7.93
N LYS A 88 -21.60 -16.91 6.80
CA LYS A 88 -21.02 -17.33 5.50
C LYS A 88 -20.24 -16.24 4.81
N ILE A 89 -20.30 -15.00 5.29
CA ILE A 89 -19.55 -13.87 4.73
C ILE A 89 -18.46 -13.38 5.69
N ILE A 90 -17.41 -12.82 5.11
CA ILE A 90 -16.33 -12.11 5.80
C ILE A 90 -16.45 -10.64 5.43
N ARG A 91 -16.41 -9.78 6.45
CA ARG A 91 -16.36 -8.32 6.32
C ARG A 91 -14.96 -7.85 6.70
N LYS A 92 -14.29 -7.12 5.81
CA LYS A 92 -12.99 -6.51 6.06
C LYS A 92 -13.01 -5.05 5.62
N PRO A 93 -12.26 -4.17 6.29
CA PRO A 93 -12.02 -2.84 5.74
C PRO A 93 -11.36 -2.99 4.36
N ALA A 94 -11.77 -2.15 3.41
CA ALA A 94 -11.06 -2.06 2.15
C ALA A 94 -9.66 -1.46 2.40
N ASP A 95 -8.68 -1.90 1.63
CA ASP A 95 -7.31 -1.35 1.65
C ASP A 95 -7.30 0.16 1.37
N LYS A 96 -8.20 0.59 0.48
CA LYS A 96 -8.49 2.01 0.22
C LYS A 96 -9.66 2.46 1.09
N GLY A 97 -9.49 3.57 1.80
CA GLY A 97 -10.49 4.08 2.75
C GLY A 97 -11.86 4.35 2.13
N GLY A 98 -12.89 4.35 2.99
CA GLY A 98 -14.27 4.68 2.63
C GLY A 98 -15.15 3.49 2.26
N ASN A 99 -14.58 2.30 2.02
CA ASN A 99 -15.32 1.13 1.56
C ASN A 99 -15.16 -0.08 2.49
N VAL A 100 -16.09 -1.03 2.37
CA VAL A 100 -16.04 -2.35 3.00
C VAL A 100 -15.95 -3.44 1.93
N VAL A 101 -15.14 -4.46 2.19
CA VAL A 101 -15.02 -5.64 1.34
C VAL A 101 -15.87 -6.76 1.94
N ILE A 102 -16.79 -7.31 1.14
CA ILE A 102 -17.61 -8.46 1.48
C ILE A 102 -17.15 -9.65 0.65
N LEU A 103 -16.77 -10.73 1.32
CA LEU A 103 -16.29 -11.95 0.66
C LEU A 103 -17.06 -13.16 1.18
N SER A 104 -17.22 -14.17 0.32
CA SER A 104 -17.59 -15.51 0.79
C SER A 104 -16.51 -16.02 1.74
N ARG A 105 -16.89 -16.48 2.93
CA ARG A 105 -15.97 -17.08 3.90
C ARG A 105 -15.22 -18.26 3.30
N LYS A 106 -15.92 -19.10 2.52
CA LYS A 106 -15.33 -20.28 1.90
C LYS A 106 -14.20 -19.91 0.95
N GLU A 107 -14.45 -18.96 0.04
CA GLU A 107 -13.45 -18.53 -0.93
C GLU A 107 -12.31 -17.75 -0.26
N TYR A 108 -12.63 -16.93 0.75
CA TYR A 108 -11.61 -16.23 1.54
C TYR A 108 -10.63 -17.20 2.21
N VAL A 109 -11.14 -18.24 2.88
CA VAL A 109 -10.29 -19.26 3.52
C VAL A 109 -9.48 -20.03 2.48
N LYS A 110 -10.12 -20.43 1.38
CA LYS A 110 -9.45 -21.14 0.28
C LYS A 110 -8.28 -20.33 -0.27
N GLU A 111 -8.50 -19.06 -0.56
CA GLU A 111 -7.46 -18.18 -1.12
C GLU A 111 -6.36 -17.88 -0.10
N ALA A 112 -6.71 -17.65 1.17
CA ALA A 112 -5.72 -17.48 2.24
C ALA A 112 -4.80 -18.71 2.36
N MET A 113 -5.37 -19.92 2.35
CA MET A 113 -4.58 -21.15 2.40
C MET A 113 -3.71 -21.32 1.16
N ARG A 114 -4.22 -21.00 -0.04
CA ARG A 114 -3.45 -21.02 -1.28
C ARG A 114 -2.21 -20.13 -1.18
N GLN A 115 -2.37 -18.90 -0.69
CA GLN A 115 -1.26 -17.95 -0.51
C GLN A 115 -0.27 -18.39 0.58
N LEU A 116 -0.76 -18.86 1.74
CA LEU A 116 0.11 -19.33 2.82
C LEU A 116 0.91 -20.59 2.47
N SER A 117 0.42 -21.39 1.52
CA SER A 117 1.10 -22.58 1.01
C SER A 117 2.12 -22.30 -0.11
N ASP A 118 2.22 -21.06 -0.58
CA ASP A 118 3.14 -20.70 -1.66
C ASP A 118 4.60 -20.66 -1.19
N THR A 119 5.32 -21.76 -1.45
CA THR A 119 6.76 -21.88 -1.19
C THR A 119 7.63 -21.43 -2.37
N GLN A 120 7.04 -21.03 -3.49
CA GLN A 120 7.79 -20.49 -4.62
C GLN A 120 8.10 -19.01 -4.40
N SER A 121 7.14 -18.27 -3.85
CA SER A 121 7.28 -16.83 -3.59
C SER A 121 7.76 -16.52 -2.17
N TYR A 122 7.47 -17.38 -1.18
CA TYR A 122 7.75 -17.10 0.24
C TYR A 122 8.55 -18.22 0.91
N GLN A 123 9.37 -17.84 1.90
CA GLN A 123 10.11 -18.77 2.77
C GLN A 123 9.60 -18.65 4.21
N LYS A 124 9.31 -19.80 4.84
CA LYS A 124 8.92 -19.85 6.25
C LYS A 124 10.12 -19.59 7.14
N LEU A 125 9.97 -18.69 8.11
CA LEU A 125 10.99 -18.43 9.14
C LEU A 125 10.70 -19.28 10.39
N ASP A 126 11.76 -19.76 11.03
CA ASP A 126 11.66 -20.57 12.26
C ASP A 126 11.33 -19.73 13.51
N LYS A 127 11.52 -18.41 13.43
CA LYS A 127 11.25 -17.47 14.52
C LYS A 127 10.71 -16.15 13.98
N ASN A 128 10.02 -15.41 14.84
CA ASN A 128 9.55 -14.06 14.52
C ASN A 128 10.76 -13.14 14.25
N PRO A 129 10.83 -12.46 13.10
CA PRO A 129 11.91 -11.54 12.77
C PRO A 129 11.85 -10.18 13.51
N THR A 130 10.77 -9.90 14.24
CA THR A 130 10.57 -8.67 15.06
C THR A 130 10.63 -9.01 16.55
#